data_AF-A0A3M0FQ78-F1
#
_entry.id   AF-A0A3M0FQ78-F1
#
_cell.length_a   1.000
_cell.length_b   1.000
_cell.length_c   1.000
_cell.angle_alpha   90.00
_cell.angle_beta   90.00
_cell.angle_gamma   90.00
#
_symmetry.space_group_name_H-M   'P 1'
#
loop_
_entity.id
_entity.type
_entity.pdbx_description
1 polymer ?
#
loop_
_entity_poly.entity_id
_entity_poly.type
_entity_poly.pdbx_seq_one_letter_code
_entity_poly.pdbx_strand_id
1 'polypeptide(L)'
;MKNKASVCTRVILGITIAAAAIGAHAQFVPSAGYSSGGSRPGAAVPSDPSAPPLTRIPDRALWSLIHVDPLYMRGSAVGHAEVVGAFAIAETSKAHVVAAWSPGFLPVTLSLSDGRCYILQADYEGGTLSNGRLSKSGCEGQRKSDEPSPPPPPGRSLRFIGTAWGYGAWADDRAKTTIITAPGATTFQPLFTAQMTSTAIMAMNSPDSPGGNVTLVGKIKGQLTVVTLEVGY
;
A
#
# COMPACT_ATOMS: atom_id res chain seq x y z
N MET A 1 -14.21 -86.23 -41.98
CA MET A 1 -14.66 -85.97 -40.60
C MET A 1 -13.99 -84.68 -40.14
N LYS A 2 -14.76 -83.58 -40.07
CA LYS A 2 -15.25 -82.92 -38.84
C LYS A 2 -14.20 -82.02 -38.15
N ASN A 3 -14.43 -80.71 -38.30
CA ASN A 3 -14.34 -79.60 -37.33
C ASN A 3 -13.39 -79.73 -36.11
N LYS A 4 -12.63 -78.66 -35.83
CA LYS A 4 -13.11 -77.52 -35.02
C LYS A 4 -12.09 -76.37 -34.99
N ALA A 5 -12.60 -75.16 -35.18
CA ALA A 5 -11.94 -73.90 -34.88
C ALA A 5 -11.70 -73.77 -33.36
N SER A 6 -10.63 -73.05 -32.99
CA SER A 6 -10.61 -72.29 -31.73
C SER A 6 -10.06 -70.90 -32.02
N VAL A 7 -10.99 -69.95 -31.95
CA VAL A 7 -10.76 -68.51 -31.98
C VAL A 7 -10.06 -68.13 -30.68
N CYS A 8 -8.96 -67.39 -30.76
CA CYS A 8 -8.43 -66.65 -29.62
C CYS A 8 -8.35 -65.17 -30.01
N THR A 9 -9.46 -64.48 -29.75
CA THR A 9 -9.62 -63.04 -29.96
C THR A 9 -8.66 -62.30 -29.04
N ARG A 10 -7.59 -61.73 -29.61
CA ARG A 10 -6.79 -60.73 -28.90
C ARG A 10 -7.54 -59.41 -28.93
N VAL A 11 -8.14 -59.08 -27.79
CA VAL A 11 -8.61 -57.72 -27.47
C VAL A 11 -7.37 -56.83 -27.38
N ILE A 12 -7.10 -56.08 -28.44
CA ILE A 12 -6.13 -54.98 -28.41
C ILE A 12 -6.82 -53.85 -27.67
N LEU A 13 -6.42 -53.60 -26.42
CA LEU A 13 -6.74 -52.35 -25.73
C LEU A 13 -6.17 -51.21 -26.59
N GLY A 14 -7.06 -50.52 -27.30
CA GLY A 14 -6.74 -49.28 -27.98
C GLY A 14 -6.34 -48.24 -26.95
N ILE A 15 -5.11 -47.76 -27.03
CA ILE A 15 -4.66 -46.56 -26.31
C ILE A 15 -5.46 -45.40 -26.92
N THR A 16 -6.47 -44.93 -26.20
CA THR A 16 -7.09 -43.63 -26.46
C THR A 16 -6.02 -42.57 -26.24
N ILE A 17 -5.40 -42.11 -27.32
CA ILE A 17 -4.63 -40.87 -27.30
C ILE A 17 -5.68 -39.77 -27.10
N ALA A 18 -5.87 -39.37 -25.84
CA ALA A 18 -6.53 -38.12 -25.54
C ALA A 18 -5.69 -37.04 -26.22
N ALA A 19 -6.19 -36.51 -27.34
CA ALA A 19 -5.68 -35.29 -27.92
C ALA A 19 -5.75 -34.25 -26.82
N ALA A 20 -4.59 -33.90 -26.26
CA ALA A 20 -4.48 -32.77 -25.38
C ALA A 20 -5.09 -31.59 -26.14
N ALA A 21 -6.19 -31.06 -25.62
CA ALA A 21 -6.65 -29.74 -26.02
C ALA A 21 -5.48 -28.82 -25.73
N ILE A 22 -4.73 -28.46 -26.77
CA ILE A 22 -3.84 -27.32 -26.77
C ILE A 22 -4.80 -26.16 -26.59
N GLY A 23 -5.11 -25.85 -25.33
CA GLY A 23 -5.81 -24.65 -24.97
C GLY A 23 -5.03 -23.55 -25.64
N ALA A 24 -5.67 -22.90 -26.61
CA ALA A 24 -5.16 -21.68 -27.19
C ALA A 24 -4.74 -20.82 -26.00
N HIS A 25 -3.44 -20.62 -25.84
CA HIS A 25 -2.93 -19.57 -24.98
C HIS A 25 -3.63 -18.33 -25.51
N ALA A 26 -4.67 -17.87 -24.81
CA ALA A 26 -5.21 -16.56 -25.03
C ALA A 26 -3.98 -15.66 -24.89
N GLN A 27 -3.48 -15.18 -26.03
CA GLN A 27 -2.43 -14.19 -26.05
C GLN A 27 -2.92 -13.12 -25.10
N PHE A 28 -2.21 -12.91 -24.01
CA PHE A 28 -2.45 -11.78 -23.14
C PHE A 28 -2.31 -10.55 -24.04
N VAL A 29 -3.44 -10.04 -24.53
CA VAL A 29 -3.53 -8.76 -25.22
C VAL A 29 -3.59 -7.77 -24.07
N PRO A 30 -2.49 -7.08 -23.78
CA PRO A 30 -2.53 -6.12 -22.72
C PRO A 30 -3.50 -5.00 -23.11
N SER A 31 -4.28 -4.49 -22.16
CA SER A 31 -5.02 -3.25 -22.35
C SER A 31 -4.06 -2.18 -22.89
N ALA A 32 -4.50 -1.37 -23.85
CA ALA A 32 -3.68 -0.29 -24.41
C ALA A 32 -2.99 0.51 -23.28
N GLY A 33 -1.65 0.45 -23.23
CA GLY A 33 -0.82 1.02 -22.15
C GLY A 33 0.24 0.08 -21.55
N TYR A 34 0.25 -1.20 -21.92
CA TYR A 34 1.18 -2.22 -21.38
C TYR A 34 2.40 -2.47 -22.30
N SER A 35 3.09 -1.42 -22.75
CA SER A 35 4.44 -1.58 -23.29
C SER A 35 5.20 -0.26 -23.25
N SER A 36 6.34 -0.31 -22.56
CA SER A 36 7.55 0.50 -22.71
C SER A 36 7.40 1.97 -23.16
N GLY A 37 7.60 2.90 -22.22
CA GLY A 37 8.02 4.28 -22.52
C GLY A 37 6.96 5.37 -22.40
N GLY A 38 5.71 5.04 -22.08
CA GLY A 38 4.69 6.02 -21.73
C GLY A 38 4.70 6.37 -20.23
N SER A 39 4.51 7.64 -19.88
CA SER A 39 4.20 8.04 -18.51
C SER A 39 2.92 7.30 -18.08
N ARG A 40 3.04 6.35 -17.15
CA ARG A 40 1.88 5.59 -16.65
C ARG A 40 0.86 6.56 -16.06
N PRO A 41 -0.45 6.30 -16.20
CA PRO A 41 -1.46 7.18 -15.63
C PRO A 41 -1.27 7.26 -14.11
N GLY A 42 -1.62 8.40 -13.52
CA GLY A 42 -1.52 8.57 -12.06
C GLY A 42 -2.34 7.51 -11.32
N ALA A 43 -3.58 7.24 -11.76
CA ALA A 43 -4.44 6.16 -11.27
C ALA A 43 -4.89 5.27 -12.43
N ALA A 44 -4.97 3.96 -12.19
CA ALA A 44 -5.46 2.98 -13.13
C ALA A 44 -7.00 3.07 -13.29
N VAL A 45 -7.50 2.57 -14.41
CA VAL A 45 -8.94 2.37 -14.59
C VAL A 45 -9.42 1.32 -13.57
N PRO A 46 -10.51 1.58 -12.81
CA PRO A 46 -11.01 0.62 -11.84
C PRO A 46 -11.40 -0.71 -12.50
N SER A 47 -10.88 -1.83 -11.99
CA SER A 47 -11.28 -3.16 -12.41
C SER A 47 -12.55 -3.65 -11.72
N ASP A 48 -12.86 -3.10 -10.54
CA ASP A 48 -14.10 -3.33 -9.79
C ASP A 48 -14.94 -2.05 -9.82
N PRO A 49 -16.13 -2.05 -10.47
CA PRO A 49 -16.98 -0.86 -10.55
C PRO A 49 -17.58 -0.44 -9.21
N SER A 50 -17.52 -1.32 -8.20
CA SER A 50 -17.96 -1.01 -6.84
C SER A 50 -16.86 -0.37 -5.98
N ALA A 51 -15.61 -0.37 -6.44
CA ALA A 51 -14.51 0.26 -5.73
C ALA A 51 -14.72 1.78 -5.63
N PRO A 52 -14.36 2.39 -4.49
CA PRO A 52 -14.34 3.85 -4.38
C PRO A 52 -13.45 4.46 -5.48
N PRO A 53 -13.86 5.58 -6.11
CA PRO A 53 -13.01 6.28 -7.06
C PRO A 53 -11.66 6.67 -6.45
N LEU A 54 -10.58 6.36 -7.17
CA LEU A 54 -9.21 6.69 -6.82
C LEU A 54 -8.72 7.84 -7.71
N THR A 55 -8.07 8.85 -7.13
CA THR A 55 -7.50 9.97 -7.89
C THR A 55 -6.09 10.26 -7.41
N ARG A 56 -5.12 10.33 -8.34
CA ARG A 56 -3.75 10.76 -8.01
C ARG A 56 -3.76 12.26 -7.69
N ILE A 57 -3.23 12.62 -6.54
CA ILE A 57 -2.97 14.01 -6.17
C ILE A 57 -1.55 14.34 -6.62
N PRO A 58 -1.26 15.43 -7.36
CA PRO A 58 0.12 15.77 -7.73
C PRO A 58 1.02 15.98 -6.51
N ASP A 59 2.24 15.44 -6.51
CA ASP A 59 3.15 15.48 -5.34
C ASP A 59 3.42 16.90 -4.86
N ARG A 60 3.66 17.82 -5.81
CA ARG A 60 3.86 19.25 -5.54
C ARG A 60 2.72 19.92 -4.78
N ALA A 61 1.49 19.38 -4.88
CA ALA A 61 0.35 19.93 -4.16
C ALA A 61 0.39 19.64 -2.66
N LEU A 62 1.26 18.72 -2.24
CA LEU A 62 1.39 18.26 -0.86
C LEU A 62 2.72 18.67 -0.20
N TRP A 63 3.69 19.20 -0.95
CA TRP A 63 4.99 19.59 -0.41
C TRP A 63 4.90 20.56 0.77
N SER A 64 4.01 21.56 0.68
CA SER A 64 3.81 22.53 1.76
C SER A 64 3.10 21.95 2.99
N LEU A 65 2.63 20.71 2.93
CA LEU A 65 1.99 20.01 4.06
C LEU A 65 2.98 19.14 4.83
N ILE A 66 4.19 18.94 4.31
CA ILE A 66 5.22 18.10 4.94
C ILE A 66 6.34 19.01 5.43
N HIS A 67 6.64 18.93 6.72
CA HIS A 67 7.71 19.71 7.35
C HIS A 67 8.63 18.79 8.13
N VAL A 68 9.86 18.66 7.65
CA VAL A 68 10.94 17.98 8.38
C VAL A 68 11.28 18.79 9.63
N ASP A 69 11.50 18.12 10.76
CA ASP A 69 11.97 18.79 11.97
C ASP A 69 13.40 19.31 11.73
N PRO A 70 13.63 20.63 11.78
CA PRO A 70 14.96 21.19 11.50
C PRO A 70 16.02 20.79 12.54
N LEU A 71 15.60 20.29 13.70
CA LEU A 71 16.49 19.80 14.75
C LEU A 71 16.77 18.30 14.62
N TYR A 72 16.11 17.60 13.69
CA TYR A 72 16.37 16.19 13.48
C TYR A 72 17.70 15.98 12.74
N MET A 73 18.62 15.31 13.41
CA MET A 73 19.90 14.85 12.84
C MET A 73 20.20 13.43 13.31
N ARG A 74 20.75 12.60 12.41
CA ARG A 74 21.39 11.32 12.77
C ARG A 74 22.87 11.41 12.41
N GLY A 75 23.72 11.57 13.42
CA GLY A 75 25.13 11.90 13.19
C GLY A 75 25.25 13.26 12.50
N SER A 76 25.88 13.32 11.32
CA SER A 76 26.01 14.54 10.51
C SER A 76 24.92 14.71 9.45
N ALA A 77 24.04 13.72 9.27
CA ALA A 77 23.03 13.75 8.23
C ALA A 77 21.71 14.34 8.75
N VAL A 78 21.11 15.17 7.91
CA VAL A 78 19.86 15.88 8.18
C VAL A 78 18.71 15.05 7.65
N GLY A 79 17.61 15.01 8.38
CA GLY A 79 16.41 14.34 7.93
C GLY A 79 15.88 14.91 6.61
N HIS A 80 15.24 14.06 5.82
CA HIS A 80 14.40 14.49 4.70
C HIS A 80 13.12 13.65 4.63
N ALA A 81 12.09 14.24 4.04
CA ALA A 81 10.83 13.57 3.75
C ALA A 81 10.26 14.16 2.45
N GLU A 82 10.18 13.35 1.40
CA GLU A 82 9.69 13.74 0.09
C GLU A 82 8.44 12.94 -0.27
N VAL A 83 7.41 13.61 -0.79
CA VAL A 83 6.20 12.93 -1.26
C VAL A 83 6.50 12.23 -2.57
N VAL A 84 6.51 10.90 -2.54
CA VAL A 84 6.70 10.06 -3.74
C VAL A 84 5.38 9.60 -4.32
N GLY A 85 4.27 9.70 -3.58
CA GLY A 85 2.96 9.60 -4.19
C GLY A 85 1.79 9.75 -3.25
N ALA A 86 0.67 10.20 -3.79
CA ALA A 86 -0.54 10.38 -3.01
C ALA A 86 -1.82 10.12 -3.82
N PHE A 87 -2.76 9.46 -3.16
CA PHE A 87 -4.04 9.08 -3.75
C PHE A 87 -5.19 9.52 -2.87
N ALA A 88 -6.10 10.31 -3.44
CA ALA A 88 -7.40 10.57 -2.85
C ALA A 88 -8.34 9.40 -3.14
N ILE A 89 -9.12 9.01 -2.13
CA ILE A 89 -10.15 7.98 -2.23
C ILE A 89 -11.49 8.64 -1.92
N ALA A 90 -12.43 8.58 -2.86
CA ALA A 90 -13.75 9.17 -2.68
C ALA A 90 -14.61 8.31 -1.74
N GLU A 91 -14.71 8.74 -0.48
CA GLU A 91 -15.60 8.15 0.51
C GLU A 91 -17.06 8.58 0.29
N THR A 92 -17.99 7.77 0.77
CA THR A 92 -19.40 8.13 0.90
C THR A 92 -19.85 7.99 2.36
N SER A 93 -21.03 8.51 2.70
CA SER A 93 -21.60 8.30 4.04
C SER A 93 -21.85 6.83 4.37
N LYS A 94 -22.04 5.97 3.36
CA LYS A 94 -22.28 4.53 3.52
C LYS A 94 -20.99 3.70 3.54
N ALA A 95 -19.95 4.19 2.87
CA ALA A 95 -18.69 3.48 2.67
C ALA A 95 -17.52 4.45 2.86
N HIS A 96 -16.91 4.39 4.04
CA HIS A 96 -15.72 5.15 4.42
C HIS A 96 -14.69 4.22 5.06
N VAL A 97 -13.40 4.57 5.01
CA VAL A 97 -12.33 3.77 5.58
C VAL A 97 -12.36 3.85 7.11
N VAL A 98 -12.37 2.69 7.75
CA VAL A 98 -12.38 2.53 9.22
C VAL A 98 -11.07 1.95 9.76
N ALA A 99 -10.31 1.25 8.91
CA ALA A 99 -8.99 0.74 9.25
C ALA A 99 -8.10 0.63 8.00
N ALA A 100 -6.80 0.76 8.19
CA ALA A 100 -5.81 0.55 7.14
C ALA A 100 -4.56 -0.11 7.71
N TRP A 101 -3.92 -0.99 6.95
CA TRP A 101 -2.67 -1.63 7.36
C TRP A 101 -1.86 -2.17 6.17
N SER A 102 -0.58 -2.43 6.39
CA SER A 102 0.34 -3.11 5.47
C SER A 102 1.47 -3.75 6.28
N PRO A 103 2.07 -4.86 5.81
CA PRO A 103 3.34 -5.37 6.38
C PRO A 103 4.56 -4.49 6.02
N GLY A 104 4.44 -3.63 5.00
CA GLY A 104 5.46 -2.68 4.56
C GLY A 104 4.89 -1.27 4.49
N PHE A 105 5.36 -0.45 3.54
CA PHE A 105 4.73 0.84 3.22
C PHE A 105 3.60 0.70 2.19
N LEU A 106 3.78 -0.19 1.21
CA LEU A 106 2.78 -0.63 0.23
C LEU A 106 2.86 -2.15 0.04
N PRO A 107 1.78 -2.80 -0.41
CA PRO A 107 0.46 -2.24 -0.68
C PRO A 107 -0.37 -2.02 0.61
N VAL A 108 -1.37 -1.13 0.59
CA VAL A 108 -2.22 -0.83 1.77
C VAL A 108 -3.56 -1.56 1.69
N THR A 109 -3.86 -2.41 2.66
CA THR A 109 -5.22 -2.95 2.84
C THR A 109 -6.09 -1.92 3.55
N LEU A 110 -7.22 -1.57 2.95
CA LEU A 110 -8.22 -0.62 3.45
C LEU A 110 -9.50 -1.37 3.80
N SER A 111 -9.95 -1.27 5.04
CA SER A 111 -11.24 -1.78 5.50
C SER A 111 -12.28 -0.67 5.51
N LEU A 112 -13.42 -0.89 4.87
CA LEU A 112 -14.50 0.07 4.78
C LEU A 112 -15.61 -0.24 5.80
N SER A 113 -16.37 0.78 6.17
CA SER A 113 -17.50 0.71 7.10
C SER A 113 -18.63 -0.22 6.68
N ASP A 114 -18.73 -0.55 5.39
CA ASP A 114 -19.72 -1.48 4.83
C ASP A 114 -19.23 -2.93 4.79
N GLY A 115 -18.07 -3.22 5.39
CA GLY A 115 -17.49 -4.55 5.49
C GLY A 115 -16.68 -4.98 4.26
N ARG A 116 -16.59 -4.15 3.21
CA ARG A 116 -15.73 -4.44 2.06
C ARG A 116 -14.28 -4.04 2.34
N CYS A 117 -13.35 -4.74 1.72
CA CYS A 117 -11.92 -4.43 1.80
C CYS A 117 -11.27 -4.34 0.42
N TYR A 118 -10.38 -3.37 0.29
CA TYR A 118 -9.63 -3.12 -0.93
C TYR A 118 -8.15 -3.02 -0.61
N ILE A 119 -7.30 -3.52 -1.50
CA ILE A 119 -5.86 -3.26 -1.45
C ILE A 119 -5.56 -2.13 -2.42
N LEU A 120 -4.96 -1.07 -1.92
CA LEU A 120 -4.32 -0.02 -2.70
C LEU A 120 -2.90 -0.46 -3.07
N GLN A 121 -2.66 -0.63 -4.36
CA GLN A 121 -1.34 -0.87 -4.93
C GLN A 121 -0.97 0.28 -5.86
N ALA A 122 0.33 0.49 -6.05
CA ALA A 122 0.86 1.42 -7.03
C ALA A 122 2.21 0.90 -7.52
N ASP A 123 2.64 1.35 -8.70
CA ASP A 123 3.94 1.03 -9.24
C ASP A 123 4.94 2.10 -8.75
N TYR A 124 6.05 1.67 -8.16
CA TYR A 124 7.10 2.57 -7.68
C TYR A 124 8.29 2.55 -8.65
N GLU A 125 8.36 3.55 -9.52
CA GLU A 125 9.40 3.66 -10.55
C GLU A 125 9.95 5.09 -10.59
N GLY A 126 11.28 5.23 -10.64
CA GLY A 126 11.93 6.54 -10.73
C GLY A 126 11.64 7.50 -9.58
N GLY A 127 11.42 6.97 -8.36
CA GLY A 127 11.14 7.80 -7.18
C GLY A 127 9.70 8.34 -7.12
N THR A 128 8.77 7.85 -7.95
CA THR A 128 7.35 8.24 -7.88
C THR A 128 6.40 7.05 -8.00
N LEU A 129 5.26 7.16 -7.32
CA LEU A 129 4.16 6.23 -7.44
C LEU A 129 3.25 6.63 -8.58
N SER A 130 3.01 5.67 -9.47
CA SER A 130 2.09 5.77 -10.58
C SER A 130 1.16 4.56 -10.62
N ASN A 131 0.18 4.58 -11.51
CA ASN A 131 -0.71 3.46 -11.78
C ASN A 131 -1.41 2.91 -10.50
N GLY A 132 -1.82 3.82 -9.63
CA GLY A 132 -2.51 3.48 -8.39
C GLY A 132 -3.82 2.75 -8.68
N ARG A 133 -4.09 1.66 -7.97
CA ARG A 133 -5.24 0.78 -8.21
C ARG A 133 -5.81 0.25 -6.91
N LEU A 134 -7.13 0.19 -6.84
CA LEU A 134 -7.86 -0.52 -5.79
C LEU A 134 -8.33 -1.85 -6.34
N SER A 135 -7.95 -2.93 -5.67
CA SER A 135 -8.41 -4.28 -6.00
C SER A 135 -9.11 -4.88 -4.80
N LYS A 136 -10.22 -5.59 -5.04
CA LYS A 136 -10.97 -6.25 -3.97
C LYS A 136 -10.09 -7.26 -3.25
N SER A 137 -10.22 -7.33 -1.93
CA SER A 137 -9.40 -8.19 -1.07
C SER A 137 -10.20 -8.70 0.12
N GLY A 138 -9.64 -9.68 0.84
CA GLY A 138 -10.14 -10.05 2.17
C GLY A 138 -9.79 -9.00 3.22
N CYS A 139 -10.59 -8.90 4.27
CA CYS A 139 -10.35 -8.00 5.41
C CYS A 139 -9.37 -8.60 6.44
N GLU A 140 -8.39 -9.39 5.97
CA GLU A 140 -7.34 -9.91 6.83
C GLU A 140 -6.68 -8.72 7.53
N GLY A 141 -6.59 -8.77 8.86
CA GLY A 141 -6.22 -7.63 9.69
C GLY A 141 -4.71 -7.56 9.97
N GLN A 142 -4.28 -6.38 10.42
CA GLN A 142 -2.97 -6.15 11.00
C GLN A 142 -2.69 -7.19 12.11
N ARG A 143 -1.60 -7.94 11.99
CA ARG A 143 -1.01 -8.57 13.19
C ARG A 143 -0.52 -7.43 14.06
N LYS A 144 -1.11 -7.24 15.24
CA LYS A 144 -0.61 -6.27 16.22
C LYS A 144 0.86 -6.58 16.49
N SER A 145 1.73 -5.76 15.94
CA SER A 145 3.11 -5.68 16.36
C SER A 145 3.10 -4.63 17.47
N ASP A 146 3.21 -5.07 18.71
CA ASP A 146 3.37 -4.19 19.87
C ASP A 146 4.80 -3.64 19.87
N GLU A 147 5.17 -2.89 18.82
CA GLU A 147 6.44 -2.20 18.81
C GLU A 147 6.27 -0.91 19.62
N PRO A 148 7.02 -0.75 20.73
CA PRO A 148 6.89 0.42 21.58
C PRO A 148 7.42 1.67 20.85
N SER A 149 6.68 2.78 20.95
CA SER A 149 7.16 4.11 20.56
C SER A 149 7.38 4.95 21.82
N PRO A 150 8.50 5.68 21.94
CA PRO A 150 8.72 6.59 23.06
C PRO A 150 7.56 7.59 23.19
N PRO A 151 7.02 7.79 24.40
CA PRO A 151 5.90 8.72 24.60
C PRO A 151 6.35 10.17 24.40
N PRO A 152 5.43 11.07 23.98
CA PRO A 152 5.74 12.49 23.84
C PRO A 152 6.14 13.14 25.15
N PRO A 153 6.86 14.28 25.11
CA PRO A 153 7.22 15.04 26.30
C PRO A 153 5.98 15.43 27.12
N PRO A 154 6.11 15.53 28.46
CA PRO A 154 5.03 15.97 29.34
C PRO A 154 4.40 17.29 28.88
N GLY A 155 3.07 17.40 29.02
CA GLY A 155 2.33 18.61 28.65
C GLY A 155 1.88 18.67 27.18
N ARG A 156 2.27 17.70 26.34
CA ARG A 156 1.71 17.53 24.99
C ARG A 156 0.66 16.42 24.97
N SER A 157 -0.59 16.79 24.72
CA SER A 157 -1.69 15.83 24.51
C SER A 157 -1.69 15.36 23.05
N LEU A 158 -0.78 14.43 22.71
CA LEU A 158 -0.78 13.76 21.42
C LEU A 158 -1.46 12.40 21.54
N ARG A 159 -2.26 12.04 20.53
CA ARG A 159 -2.91 10.72 20.45
C ARG A 159 -2.04 9.78 19.63
N PHE A 160 -1.65 8.66 20.23
CA PHE A 160 -0.89 7.63 19.51
C PHE A 160 -1.73 7.03 18.39
N ILE A 161 -1.16 6.93 17.19
CA ILE A 161 -1.80 6.32 16.01
C ILE A 161 -1.31 4.88 15.87
N GLY A 162 0.00 4.67 15.94
CA GLY A 162 0.60 3.36 15.76
C GLY A 162 2.09 3.43 15.46
N THR A 163 2.68 2.25 15.33
CA THR A 163 4.08 2.04 14.94
C THR A 163 4.17 1.18 13.69
N ALA A 164 5.20 1.43 12.88
CA ALA A 164 5.55 0.61 11.74
C ALA A 164 7.06 0.68 11.49
N TRP A 165 7.75 -0.46 11.51
CA TRP A 165 9.20 -0.54 11.25
C TRP A 165 10.01 0.46 12.08
N GLY A 166 9.71 0.55 13.38
CA GLY A 166 10.33 1.48 14.32
C GLY A 166 9.82 2.93 14.26
N TYR A 167 9.18 3.36 13.16
CA TYR A 167 8.57 4.70 13.10
C TYR A 167 7.35 4.75 14.02
N GLY A 168 7.20 5.84 14.77
CA GLY A 168 6.01 6.11 15.58
C GLY A 168 5.20 7.27 15.02
N ALA A 169 3.87 7.12 14.94
CA ALA A 169 2.96 8.18 14.50
C ALA A 169 2.07 8.69 15.65
N TRP A 170 1.99 10.01 15.77
CA TRP A 170 1.27 10.71 16.83
C TRP A 170 0.42 11.84 16.24
N ALA A 171 -0.88 11.84 16.52
CA ALA A 171 -1.77 12.92 16.11
C ALA A 171 -1.73 14.09 17.10
N ASP A 172 -1.54 15.30 16.60
CA ASP A 172 -1.91 16.54 17.27
C ASP A 172 -3.28 16.98 16.75
N ASP A 173 -4.33 16.58 17.46
CA ASP A 173 -5.72 16.86 17.07
C ASP A 173 -6.04 18.37 17.07
N ARG A 174 -5.30 19.20 17.83
CA ARG A 174 -5.49 20.66 17.87
C ARG A 174 -4.88 21.32 16.63
N ALA A 175 -3.66 20.93 16.28
CA ALA A 175 -2.97 21.42 15.09
C ALA A 175 -3.47 20.77 13.79
N LYS A 176 -4.24 19.67 13.89
CA LYS A 176 -4.64 18.81 12.77
C LYS A 176 -3.42 18.29 12.00
N THR A 177 -2.36 17.97 12.73
CA THR A 177 -1.10 17.45 12.17
C THR A 177 -0.83 16.06 12.72
N THR A 178 -0.03 15.31 11.97
CA THR A 178 0.54 14.05 12.41
C THR A 178 2.04 14.24 12.53
N ILE A 179 2.60 13.90 13.69
CA ILE A 179 4.03 13.92 13.97
C ILE A 179 4.55 12.49 13.79
N ILE A 180 5.58 12.34 12.95
CA ILE A 180 6.27 11.07 12.72
C ILE A 180 7.61 11.13 13.42
N THR A 181 7.89 10.11 14.22
CA THR A 181 9.13 9.95 14.97
C THR A 181 10.03 8.93 14.30
N ALA A 182 11.34 9.13 14.42
CA ALA A 182 12.35 8.31 13.76
C ALA A 182 12.43 6.89 14.34
N PRO A 183 12.86 5.90 13.52
CA PRO A 183 12.96 4.52 13.95
C PRO A 183 14.13 4.29 14.90
N GLY A 184 13.91 3.45 15.91
CA GLY A 184 14.93 3.04 16.89
C GLY A 184 15.32 4.12 17.91
N ALA A 185 14.60 5.25 17.96
CA ALA A 185 14.82 6.25 18.99
C ALA A 185 14.34 5.75 20.36
N THR A 186 15.12 6.00 21.41
CA THR A 186 14.74 5.71 22.81
C THR A 186 13.97 6.86 23.46
N THR A 187 13.96 8.03 22.82
CA THR A 187 13.26 9.25 23.24
C THR A 187 12.36 9.74 22.11
N PHE A 188 11.36 10.56 22.45
CA PHE A 188 10.48 11.17 21.45
C PHE A 188 11.28 12.13 20.55
N GLN A 189 11.58 11.67 19.34
CA GLN A 189 12.40 12.40 18.38
C GLN A 189 11.59 12.60 17.08
N PRO A 190 10.93 13.75 16.92
CA PRO A 190 10.22 14.05 15.68
C PRO A 190 11.20 14.06 14.49
N LEU A 191 10.83 13.37 13.43
CA LEU A 191 11.53 13.37 12.15
C LEU A 191 10.87 14.37 11.21
N PHE A 192 9.56 14.27 11.05
CA PHE A 192 8.77 15.21 10.26
C PHE A 192 7.34 15.29 10.77
N THR A 193 6.62 16.30 10.29
CA THR A 193 5.21 16.49 10.51
C THR A 193 4.46 16.56 9.18
N ALA A 194 3.24 16.05 9.17
CA ALA A 194 2.34 16.13 8.04
C ALA A 194 1.07 16.87 8.47
N GLN A 195 0.62 17.88 7.71
CA GLN A 195 -0.65 18.56 7.90
C GLN A 195 -1.80 17.67 7.40
N MET A 196 -2.03 16.60 8.15
CA MET A 196 -2.94 15.51 7.85
C MET A 196 -3.42 14.91 9.17
N THR A 197 -4.72 14.62 9.25
CA THR A 197 -5.29 13.87 10.38
C THR A 197 -5.21 12.38 10.06
N SER A 198 -4.07 11.77 10.40
CA SER A 198 -3.79 10.37 10.10
C SER A 198 -4.48 9.43 11.09
N THR A 199 -4.92 8.29 10.57
CA THR A 199 -5.55 7.19 11.31
C THR A 199 -4.72 5.92 11.27
N ALA A 200 -3.78 5.82 10.33
CA ALA A 200 -2.84 4.71 10.26
C ALA A 200 -1.48 5.18 9.71
N ILE A 201 -0.44 4.46 10.13
CA ILE A 201 0.91 4.52 9.57
C ILE A 201 1.30 3.13 9.08
N MET A 202 1.95 3.11 7.93
CA MET A 202 2.64 1.97 7.37
C MET A 202 4.03 2.43 6.99
N ALA A 203 5.03 1.56 7.07
CA ALA A 203 6.39 1.95 6.75
C ALA A 203 7.21 0.72 6.37
N MET A 204 8.33 0.97 5.72
CA MET A 204 9.40 -0.01 5.57
C MET A 204 10.72 0.75 5.64
N ASN A 205 11.55 0.39 6.61
CA ASN A 205 12.91 0.93 6.68
C ASN A 205 13.84 0.06 5.83
N SER A 206 14.76 0.69 5.11
CA SER A 206 15.82 -0.01 4.40
C SER A 206 16.75 -0.69 5.41
N PRO A 207 17.11 -1.97 5.20
CA PRO A 207 18.13 -2.63 6.01
C PRO A 207 19.54 -2.11 5.69
N ASP A 208 19.74 -1.57 4.48
CA ASP A 208 21.06 -1.26 3.92
C ASP A 208 21.34 0.25 3.83
N SER A 209 20.36 1.12 4.11
CA SER A 209 20.50 2.56 4.03
C SER A 209 19.72 3.29 5.13
N PRO A 210 20.16 4.50 5.56
CA PRO A 210 19.49 5.28 6.58
C PRO A 210 18.25 5.97 5.99
N GLY A 211 17.19 5.21 5.82
CA GLY A 211 15.93 5.70 5.28
C GLY A 211 14.97 4.59 4.88
N GLY A 212 13.88 4.95 4.23
CA GLY A 212 12.85 4.04 3.79
C GLY A 212 11.64 4.78 3.27
N ASN A 213 10.48 4.14 3.34
CA ASN A 213 9.22 4.73 2.94
C ASN A 213 8.23 4.71 4.10
N VAL A 214 7.45 5.78 4.21
CA VAL A 214 6.35 5.91 5.18
C VAL A 214 5.08 6.23 4.41
N THR A 215 4.04 5.45 4.62
CA THR A 215 2.70 5.70 4.09
C THR A 215 1.75 6.05 5.22
N LEU A 216 1.05 7.18 5.07
CA LEU A 216 0.04 7.66 5.98
C LEU A 216 -1.34 7.53 5.32
N VAL A 217 -2.32 7.06 6.09
CA VAL A 217 -3.73 7.03 5.70
C VAL A 217 -4.51 7.94 6.65
N GLY A 218 -5.34 8.81 6.10
CA GLY A 218 -6.04 9.82 6.88
C GLY A 218 -6.66 10.90 6.04
N LYS A 219 -6.95 12.06 6.63
CA LYS A 219 -7.66 13.14 5.94
C LYS A 219 -6.79 14.37 5.74
N ILE A 220 -6.77 14.86 4.50
CA ILE A 220 -6.24 16.18 4.13
C ILE A 220 -7.43 17.03 3.71
N LYS A 221 -7.66 18.15 4.42
CA LYS A 221 -8.84 19.03 4.20
C LYS A 221 -10.18 18.27 4.17
N GLY A 222 -10.30 17.21 4.97
CA GLY A 222 -11.51 16.37 5.06
C GLY A 222 -11.62 15.25 4.02
N GLN A 223 -10.74 15.21 3.02
CA GLN A 223 -10.71 14.17 1.98
C GLN A 223 -9.78 13.02 2.40
N LEU A 224 -10.28 11.79 2.38
CA LEU A 224 -9.45 10.60 2.60
C LEU A 224 -8.33 10.55 1.57
N THR A 225 -7.11 10.48 2.07
CA THR A 225 -5.89 10.47 1.29
C THR A 225 -4.94 9.41 1.84
N VAL A 226 -4.29 8.69 0.93
CA VAL A 226 -3.14 7.84 1.23
C VAL A 226 -1.91 8.54 0.66
N VAL A 227 -0.98 8.96 1.52
CA VAL A 227 0.26 9.65 1.13
C VAL A 227 1.44 8.75 1.45
N THR A 228 2.30 8.50 0.48
CA THR A 228 3.58 7.79 0.65
C THR A 228 4.71 8.79 0.49
N LEU A 229 5.64 8.73 1.44
CA LEU A 229 6.84 9.53 1.48
C LEU A 229 8.06 8.62 1.38
N GLU A 230 9.09 9.08 0.68
CA GLU A 230 10.45 8.63 0.91
C GLU A 230 11.02 9.46 2.05
N VAL A 231 11.66 8.79 3.01
CA VAL A 231 12.23 9.40 4.21
C VAL A 231 13.65 8.90 4.39
N GLY A 232 14.54 9.76 4.85
CA GLY A 232 15.92 9.35 5.15
C GLY A 232 16.63 10.36 6.01
N TYR A 233 17.85 10.01 6.43
CA TYR A 233 18.61 10.75 7.44
C TYR A 233 20.06 10.28 7.54
#